data_AF-A0A0G4PB95-F1
#
_entry.id   AF-A0A0G4PB95-F1
#
_cell.length_a   1.000
_cell.length_b   1.000
_cell.length_c   1.000
_cell.angle_alpha   90.00
_cell.angle_beta   90.00
_cell.angle_gamma   90.00
#
_symmetry.space_group_name_H-M   'P 1'
#
loop_
_entity.id
_entity.type
_entity.pdbx_description
1 polymer ?
#
loop_
_entity_poly.entity_id
_entity_poly.type
_entity_poly.pdbx_seq_one_letter_code
_entity_poly.pdbx_strand_id
1 'polypeptide(L)'
;MFDSQCTFRVQIPALARSFPALLNAILAISARQMERKEGIQDSFDSLELYQEAIRLLSPLLQMHDPKVVAACVLLCCLEMMSARAQDWHRHLEGCAALFDAFEMNGFSSGLLQAVFWCYARMDLCGALISDGTQSTLLRPNKWLAPGCHEDDAAQLFEAARSPDMHANYAVYLCAKSCELVADRTQFLELAVQNDCTGEAFNHRWLRLWNDLQHWLDNRPPELLPIHTTTTKPFPRILFLQWAAISSNQLYHTACILLLNLMPKFIKLQPTPAMSALWHARRICGISLANPHHGCLNNAIQPLWIAGRLFSHVSEHAIIIDLIRHIEAETGWGACWRIRDLELAWGYRVSRSDRTIDGQRFPVTG
;
A
#
# COMPACT_ATOMS: atom_id res chain seq x y z
N MET A 1 -1.78 10.17 3.90
CA MET A 1 -2.81 10.02 2.86
C MET A 1 -4.18 9.74 3.44
N PHE A 2 -4.44 8.63 4.13
CA PHE A 2 -5.76 8.43 4.78
C PHE A 2 -5.74 9.08 6.17
N ASP A 3 -5.75 10.42 6.19
CA ASP A 3 -5.52 11.23 7.39
C ASP A 3 -6.16 12.62 7.24
N SER A 4 -7.48 12.67 7.07
CA SER A 4 -8.26 13.91 6.97
C SER A 4 -8.15 14.75 8.25
N GLN A 5 -7.87 14.11 9.39
CA GLN A 5 -7.60 14.77 10.67
C GLN A 5 -6.19 15.39 10.76
N CYS A 6 -5.38 15.26 9.70
CA CYS A 6 -4.03 15.80 9.63
C CYS A 6 -3.15 15.39 10.82
N THR A 7 -3.34 14.18 11.34
CA THR A 7 -2.60 13.61 12.46
C THR A 7 -1.09 13.65 12.23
N PHE A 8 -0.63 13.21 11.06
CA PHE A 8 0.80 13.22 10.72
C PHE A 8 1.35 14.63 10.46
N ARG A 9 0.49 15.55 10.00
CA ARG A 9 0.88 16.93 9.67
C ARG A 9 0.87 17.87 10.88
N VAL A 10 -0.03 17.67 11.83
CA VAL A 10 -0.32 18.62 12.92
C VAL A 10 -0.05 17.99 14.29
N GLN A 11 -0.66 16.84 14.59
CA GLN A 11 -0.62 16.27 15.93
C GLN A 11 0.75 15.67 16.27
N ILE A 12 1.31 14.84 15.37
CA ILE A 12 2.60 14.19 15.57
C ILE A 12 3.74 15.21 15.76
N PRO A 13 3.89 16.26 14.91
CA PRO A 13 4.89 17.31 15.14
C PRO A 13 4.70 18.08 16.45
N ALA A 14 3.45 18.32 16.87
CA ALA A 14 3.18 18.96 18.16
C ALA A 14 3.65 18.11 19.34
N LEU A 15 3.40 16.79 19.30
CA LEU A 15 3.84 15.84 20.33
C LEU A 15 5.37 15.70 20.38
N ALA A 16 6.04 15.82 19.24
CA ALA A 16 7.49 15.72 19.14
C ALA A 16 8.23 16.80 19.95
N ARG A 17 7.60 17.97 20.18
CA ARG A 17 8.19 19.07 20.97
C ARG A 17 8.56 18.66 22.41
N SER A 18 7.83 17.70 22.98
CA SER A 18 8.03 17.21 24.35
C SER A 18 8.49 15.75 24.40
N PHE A 19 8.81 15.13 23.26
CA PHE A 19 9.18 13.72 23.20
C PHE A 19 10.37 13.50 22.25
N PRO A 20 11.61 13.55 22.76
CA PRO A 20 12.83 13.53 21.94
C PRO A 20 12.96 12.34 21.00
N ALA A 21 12.48 11.14 21.38
CA ALA A 21 12.54 9.96 20.50
C ALA A 21 11.70 10.16 19.23
N LEU A 22 10.50 10.74 19.36
CA LEU A 22 9.63 11.04 18.21
C LEU A 22 10.20 12.18 17.37
N LEU A 23 10.79 13.20 18.00
CA LEU A 23 11.48 14.27 17.27
C LEU A 23 12.60 13.71 16.40
N ASN A 24 13.47 12.87 16.97
CA ASN A 24 14.55 12.22 16.22
C ASN A 24 14.01 11.32 15.11
N ALA A 25 12.92 10.57 15.34
CA ALA A 25 12.30 9.77 14.28
C ALA A 25 11.77 10.62 13.10
N ILE A 26 11.12 11.76 13.38
CA ILE A 26 10.64 12.71 12.36
C ILE A 26 11.82 13.31 11.58
N LEU A 27 12.87 13.74 12.29
CA LEU A 27 14.05 14.32 11.65
C LEU A 27 14.79 13.26 10.82
N ALA A 28 14.92 12.03 11.32
CA ALA A 28 15.58 10.93 10.62
C ALA A 28 14.90 10.62 9.29
N ILE A 29 13.56 10.49 9.25
CA ILE A 29 12.86 10.20 8.00
C ILE A 29 12.91 11.38 7.04
N SER A 30 12.89 12.61 7.56
CA SER A 30 13.02 13.83 6.75
C SER A 30 14.41 13.92 6.12
N ALA A 31 15.47 13.72 6.90
CA ALA A 31 16.85 13.68 6.43
C ALA A 31 17.02 12.58 5.36
N ARG A 32 16.51 11.37 5.62
CA ARG A 32 16.56 10.27 4.64
C ARG A 32 15.86 10.61 3.34
N GLN A 33 14.72 11.28 3.40
CA GLN A 33 13.96 11.70 2.22
C GLN A 33 14.76 12.74 1.40
N MET A 34 15.36 13.73 2.06
CA MET A 34 16.19 14.74 1.42
C MET A 34 17.44 14.13 0.78
N GLU A 35 18.16 13.28 1.52
CA GLU A 35 19.34 12.55 1.02
C GLU A 35 19.04 11.78 -0.26
N ARG A 36 17.92 11.05 -0.28
CA ARG A 36 17.48 10.23 -1.41
C ARG A 36 17.02 11.08 -2.60
N LYS A 37 16.30 12.17 -2.35
CA LYS A 37 15.76 13.04 -3.40
C LYS A 37 16.84 13.90 -4.05
N GLU A 38 17.75 14.45 -3.25
CA GLU A 38 18.81 15.34 -3.70
C GLU A 38 20.08 14.60 -4.11
N GLY A 39 20.16 13.30 -3.83
CA GLY A 39 21.31 12.46 -4.17
C GLY A 39 22.55 12.78 -3.33
N ILE A 40 22.36 13.20 -2.07
CA ILE A 40 23.44 13.51 -1.14
C ILE A 40 24.12 12.19 -0.75
N GLN A 41 25.40 12.01 -1.12
CA GLN A 41 26.11 10.73 -0.94
C GLN A 41 26.91 10.65 0.38
N ASP A 42 27.17 11.77 1.04
CA ASP A 42 28.07 11.87 2.21
C ASP A 42 27.39 12.44 3.47
N SER A 43 26.06 12.36 3.55
CA SER A 43 25.32 12.70 4.76
C SER A 43 25.13 11.46 5.64
N PHE A 44 25.45 11.59 6.92
CA PHE A 44 25.17 10.58 7.94
C PHE A 44 24.03 11.00 8.87
N ASP A 45 23.43 12.18 8.64
CA ASP A 45 22.41 12.78 9.49
C ASP A 45 21.24 11.82 9.73
N SER A 46 20.71 11.20 8.67
CA SER A 46 19.59 10.27 8.81
C SER A 46 19.93 9.05 9.67
N LEU A 47 21.17 8.55 9.59
CA LEU A 47 21.64 7.41 10.37
C LEU A 47 21.85 7.79 11.85
N GLU A 48 22.48 8.94 12.11
CA GLU A 48 22.71 9.43 13.47
C GLU A 48 21.39 9.71 14.20
N LEU A 49 20.45 10.39 13.53
CA LEU A 49 19.12 10.67 14.06
C LEU A 49 18.30 9.39 14.29
N TYR A 50 18.41 8.42 13.38
CA TYR A 50 17.77 7.11 13.53
C TYR A 50 18.33 6.36 14.75
N GLN A 51 19.66 6.32 14.91
CA GLN A 51 20.30 5.66 16.05
C GLN A 51 19.93 6.33 17.38
N GLU A 52 19.88 7.66 17.41
CA GLU A 52 19.48 8.42 18.59
C GLU A 52 17.99 8.17 18.92
N ALA A 53 17.12 8.12 17.91
CA ALA A 53 15.72 7.75 18.09
C ALA A 53 15.60 6.36 18.75
N ILE A 54 16.30 5.36 18.23
CA ILE A 54 16.29 4.00 18.81
C ILE A 54 16.83 3.99 20.24
N ARG A 55 17.95 4.67 20.50
CA ARG A 55 18.55 4.75 21.84
C ARG A 55 17.56 5.31 22.88
N LEU A 56 16.82 6.35 22.51
CA LEU A 56 15.81 6.98 23.37
C LEU A 56 14.52 6.15 23.49
N LEU A 57 14.16 5.42 22.44
CA LEU A 57 12.91 4.65 22.37
C LEU A 57 13.00 3.30 23.06
N SER A 58 14.17 2.65 23.02
CA SER A 58 14.42 1.32 23.56
C SER A 58 13.97 1.12 25.02
N PRO A 59 14.26 2.03 25.98
CA PRO A 59 13.78 1.87 27.36
C PRO A 59 12.27 2.13 27.52
N LEU A 60 11.60 2.69 26.50
CA LEU A 60 10.19 3.09 26.53
C LEU A 60 9.27 2.09 25.81
N LEU A 61 9.79 1.04 25.18
CA LEU A 61 8.99 0.12 24.35
C LEU A 61 7.89 -0.60 25.11
N GLN A 62 8.04 -0.79 26.42
CA GLN A 62 7.02 -1.41 27.28
C GLN A 62 5.96 -0.42 27.76
N MET A 63 6.12 0.87 27.46
CA MET A 63 5.16 1.90 27.83
C MET A 63 4.03 1.92 26.79
N HIS A 64 2.78 1.85 27.26
CA HIS A 64 1.59 2.05 26.44
C HIS A 64 1.38 3.55 26.15
N ASP A 65 2.38 4.19 25.53
CA ASP A 65 2.35 5.60 25.15
C ASP A 65 2.21 5.73 23.62
N PRO A 66 1.14 6.36 23.10
CA PRO A 66 0.95 6.59 21.67
C PRO A 66 2.14 7.23 20.94
N LYS A 67 2.97 8.02 21.63
CA LYS A 67 4.16 8.66 21.04
C LYS A 67 5.27 7.65 20.74
N VAL A 68 5.41 6.61 21.58
CA VAL A 68 6.36 5.50 21.36
C VAL A 68 5.99 4.79 20.07
N VAL A 69 4.71 4.42 19.95
CA VAL A 69 4.18 3.72 18.79
C VAL A 69 4.30 4.55 17.50
N ALA A 70 3.98 5.85 17.57
CA ALA A 70 4.16 6.76 16.44
C ALA A 70 5.64 6.83 15.99
N ALA A 71 6.58 6.89 16.93
CA ALA A 71 8.01 6.90 16.62
C ALA A 71 8.44 5.59 15.93
N CYS A 72 8.03 4.42 16.46
CA CYS A 72 8.32 3.12 15.84
C CYS A 72 7.83 3.04 14.39
N VAL A 73 6.59 3.49 14.11
CA VAL A 73 6.01 3.45 12.76
C VAL A 73 6.71 4.41 11.80
N LEU A 74 7.15 5.58 12.26
CA LEU A 74 7.96 6.50 11.43
C LEU A 74 9.34 5.92 11.10
N LEU A 75 9.98 5.24 12.06
CA LEU A 75 11.24 4.54 11.81
C LEU A 75 11.06 3.38 10.81
N CYS A 76 9.93 2.66 10.86
CA CYS A 76 9.60 1.65 9.83
C CYS A 76 9.48 2.28 8.43
N CYS A 77 8.83 3.44 8.33
CA CYS A 77 8.71 4.17 7.07
C CYS A 77 10.10 4.56 6.50
N LEU A 78 11.01 5.00 7.37
CA LEU A 78 12.39 5.33 7.00
C LEU A 78 13.14 4.12 6.43
N GLU A 79 13.01 2.95 7.06
CA GLU A 79 13.68 1.75 6.60
C GLU A 79 13.15 1.26 5.26
N MET A 80 11.82 1.25 5.09
CA MET A 80 11.21 0.89 3.81
C MET A 80 11.63 1.81 2.66
N MET A 81 11.87 3.10 2.93
CA MET A 81 12.38 4.06 1.95
C MET A 81 13.77 3.65 1.41
N SER A 82 14.53 2.89 2.20
CA SER A 82 15.97 2.64 2.00
C SER A 82 16.29 1.31 1.28
N ALA A 83 15.26 0.61 0.80
CA ALA A 83 15.32 -0.50 -0.16
C ALA A 83 16.11 -1.77 0.22
N ARG A 84 16.60 -1.92 1.46
CA ARG A 84 17.09 -3.21 1.96
C ARG A 84 15.96 -4.03 2.55
N ALA A 85 15.51 -5.03 1.79
CA ALA A 85 14.34 -5.86 2.12
C ALA A 85 14.36 -6.48 3.52
N GLN A 86 15.55 -6.89 3.98
CA GLN A 86 15.72 -7.60 5.25
C GLN A 86 15.64 -6.70 6.48
N ASP A 87 16.03 -5.43 6.35
CA ASP A 87 16.09 -4.52 7.50
C ASP A 87 14.68 -4.07 7.89
N TRP A 88 13.87 -3.64 6.91
CA TRP A 88 12.51 -3.14 7.18
C TRP A 88 11.54 -4.21 7.67
N HIS A 89 11.73 -5.49 7.29
CA HIS A 89 10.83 -6.56 7.70
C HIS A 89 10.88 -6.75 9.23
N ARG A 90 12.07 -6.72 9.84
CA ARG A 90 12.26 -6.89 11.29
C ARG A 90 11.61 -5.76 12.10
N HIS A 91 11.70 -4.51 11.61
CA HIS A 91 11.04 -3.39 12.30
C HIS A 91 9.51 -3.44 12.17
N LEU A 92 8.99 -3.90 11.02
CA LEU A 92 7.55 -4.14 10.90
C LEU A 92 7.07 -5.28 11.81
N GLU A 93 7.86 -6.34 12.00
CA GLU A 93 7.57 -7.39 13.00
C GLU A 93 7.51 -6.80 14.42
N GLY A 94 8.47 -5.94 14.77
CA GLY A 94 8.49 -5.24 16.05
C GLY A 94 7.23 -4.38 16.27
N CYS A 95 6.78 -3.63 15.25
CA CYS A 95 5.53 -2.87 15.32
C CYS A 95 4.30 -3.78 15.42
N ALA A 96 4.28 -4.91 14.70
CA ALA A 96 3.20 -5.90 14.80
C ALA A 96 3.04 -6.39 16.24
N ALA A 97 4.15 -6.76 16.87
CA ALA A 97 4.19 -7.23 18.25
C ALA A 97 3.72 -6.16 19.25
N LEU A 98 4.12 -4.89 19.04
CA LEU A 98 3.65 -3.77 19.86
C LEU A 98 2.13 -3.57 19.72
N PHE A 99 1.59 -3.64 18.51
CA PHE A 99 0.15 -3.50 18.31
C PHE A 99 -0.64 -4.63 18.96
N ASP A 100 -0.15 -5.86 18.86
CA ASP A 100 -0.77 -7.02 19.51
C ASP A 100 -0.74 -6.87 21.04
N ALA A 101 0.41 -6.50 21.60
CA ALA A 101 0.58 -6.30 23.03
C ALA A 101 -0.27 -5.15 23.59
N PHE A 102 -0.54 -4.12 22.78
CA PHE A 102 -1.29 -2.93 23.18
C PHE A 102 -2.76 -2.99 22.77
N GLU A 103 -3.22 -4.11 22.20
CA GLU A 103 -4.58 -4.33 21.68
C GLU A 103 -5.00 -3.26 20.65
N MET A 104 -4.02 -2.73 19.91
CA MET A 104 -4.24 -1.71 18.89
C MET A 104 -4.75 -2.32 17.59
N ASN A 105 -5.73 -1.65 16.98
CA ASN A 105 -6.38 -2.11 15.75
C ASN A 105 -6.84 -0.93 14.89
N GLY A 106 -7.42 -1.22 13.73
CA GLY A 106 -7.88 -0.22 12.76
C GLY A 106 -9.04 0.66 13.25
N PHE A 107 -9.68 0.29 14.36
CA PHE A 107 -10.78 1.01 14.99
C PHE A 107 -10.39 1.63 16.34
N SER A 108 -9.10 1.65 16.69
CA SER A 108 -8.58 2.56 17.72
C SER A 108 -8.94 4.01 17.37
N SER A 109 -8.80 4.94 18.32
CA SER A 109 -9.20 6.34 18.12
C SER A 109 -8.01 7.29 17.96
N GLY A 110 -8.25 8.41 17.26
CA GLY A 110 -7.29 9.51 17.14
C GLY A 110 -5.93 9.08 16.57
N LEU A 111 -4.85 9.46 17.27
CA LEU A 111 -3.48 9.20 16.86
C LEU A 111 -3.20 7.72 16.59
N LEU A 112 -3.67 6.83 17.46
CA LEU A 112 -3.41 5.39 17.36
C LEU A 112 -4.04 4.80 16.09
N GLN A 113 -5.22 5.27 15.70
CA GLN A 113 -5.88 4.86 14.46
C GLN A 113 -5.05 5.24 13.23
N ALA A 114 -4.60 6.49 13.17
CA ALA A 114 -3.84 7.00 12.04
C ALA A 114 -2.50 6.26 11.90
N VAL A 115 -1.84 6.00 13.03
CA VAL A 115 -0.58 5.26 13.09
C VAL A 115 -0.79 3.79 12.68
N PHE A 116 -1.86 3.15 13.14
CA PHE A 116 -2.21 1.79 12.74
C PHE A 116 -2.41 1.67 11.23
N TRP A 117 -3.22 2.56 10.61
CA TRP A 117 -3.46 2.49 9.16
C TRP A 117 -2.25 2.93 8.32
N CYS A 118 -1.30 3.67 8.88
CA CYS A 118 0.01 3.87 8.26
C CYS A 118 0.77 2.55 8.19
N TYR A 119 0.88 1.85 9.32
CA TYR A 119 1.50 0.52 9.39
C TYR A 119 0.79 -0.51 8.49
N ALA A 120 -0.53 -0.60 8.54
CA ALA A 120 -1.29 -1.60 7.77
C ALA A 120 -1.00 -1.55 6.27
N ARG A 121 -0.73 -0.35 5.73
CA ARG A 121 -0.30 -0.15 4.34
C ARG A 121 1.14 -0.59 4.08
N MET A 122 2.05 -0.40 5.05
CA MET A 122 3.41 -0.93 4.98
C MET A 122 3.42 -2.45 5.02
N ASP A 123 2.63 -3.04 5.90
CA ASP A 123 2.49 -4.48 6.05
C ASP A 123 1.84 -5.11 4.80
N LEU A 124 0.78 -4.48 4.26
CA LEU A 124 0.21 -4.86 2.96
C LEU A 124 1.23 -4.76 1.82
N CYS A 125 2.06 -3.71 1.80
CA CYS A 125 3.14 -3.60 0.82
C CYS A 125 4.08 -4.80 0.92
N GLY A 126 4.45 -5.23 2.14
CA GLY A 126 5.22 -6.45 2.35
C GLY A 126 4.55 -7.71 1.80
N ALA A 127 3.26 -7.91 2.08
CA ALA A 127 2.51 -9.05 1.55
C ALA A 127 2.44 -9.07 0.01
N LEU A 128 2.27 -7.90 -0.63
CA LEU A 128 2.32 -7.77 -2.09
C LEU A 128 3.74 -8.06 -2.62
N ILE A 129 4.79 -7.69 -1.88
CA ILE A 129 6.18 -7.96 -2.25
C ILE A 129 6.48 -9.46 -2.26
N SER A 130 5.90 -10.22 -1.33
CA SER A 130 6.08 -11.67 -1.23
C SER A 130 5.40 -12.46 -2.36
N ASP A 131 4.74 -11.79 -3.32
CA ASP A 131 4.13 -12.39 -4.52
C ASP A 131 3.28 -13.63 -4.23
N GLY A 132 2.46 -13.57 -3.17
CA GLY A 132 1.55 -14.65 -2.81
C GLY A 132 2.18 -15.83 -2.04
N THR A 133 3.42 -15.70 -1.56
CA THR A 133 4.06 -16.72 -0.70
C THR A 133 3.83 -16.45 0.80
N GLN A 134 3.65 -15.18 1.18
CA GLN A 134 3.41 -14.74 2.56
C GLN A 134 2.28 -13.72 2.61
N SER A 135 1.59 -13.70 3.76
CA SER A 135 0.55 -12.72 4.10
C SER A 135 1.16 -11.52 4.84
N THR A 136 0.31 -10.55 5.22
CA THR A 136 0.65 -9.53 6.21
C THR A 136 1.12 -10.14 7.53
N LEU A 137 2.07 -9.49 8.19
CA LEU A 137 2.62 -9.86 9.49
C LEU A 137 1.55 -9.81 10.58
N LEU A 138 0.80 -8.71 10.65
CA LEU A 138 -0.41 -8.63 11.46
C LEU A 138 -1.57 -9.12 10.59
N ARG A 139 -2.14 -10.28 10.95
CA ARG A 139 -3.25 -10.86 10.16
C ARG A 139 -4.47 -9.90 10.17
N PRO A 140 -5.19 -9.77 9.04
CA PRO A 140 -6.34 -8.87 8.91
C PRO A 140 -7.42 -9.03 9.98
N ASN A 141 -7.66 -10.23 10.52
CA ASN A 141 -8.60 -10.43 11.62
C ASN A 141 -8.27 -9.58 12.86
N LYS A 142 -6.98 -9.32 13.12
CA LYS A 142 -6.53 -8.43 14.21
C LYS A 142 -6.64 -6.94 13.88
N TRP A 143 -7.05 -6.58 12.65
CA TRP A 143 -7.25 -5.18 12.27
C TRP A 143 -8.65 -4.68 12.63
N LEU A 144 -9.58 -5.60 12.90
CA LEU A 144 -10.93 -5.28 13.35
C LEU A 144 -10.97 -5.04 14.87
N ALA A 145 -12.05 -4.45 15.36
CA ALA A 145 -12.26 -4.29 16.79
C ALA A 145 -12.39 -5.67 17.49
N PRO A 146 -11.96 -5.80 18.78
CA PRO A 146 -12.05 -7.07 19.50
C PRO A 146 -13.48 -7.63 19.53
N GLY A 147 -13.62 -8.92 19.25
CA GLY A 147 -14.91 -9.61 19.23
C GLY A 147 -15.73 -9.44 17.96
N CYS A 148 -15.29 -8.63 17.01
CA CYS A 148 -15.94 -8.51 15.71
C CYS A 148 -15.60 -9.69 14.78
N HIS A 149 -16.60 -10.22 14.09
CA HIS A 149 -16.37 -11.22 13.06
C HIS A 149 -15.99 -10.55 11.74
N GLU A 150 -15.25 -11.26 10.88
CA GLU A 150 -14.91 -10.74 9.54
C GLU A 150 -16.16 -10.50 8.68
N ASP A 151 -17.29 -11.12 9.04
CA ASP A 151 -18.59 -11.01 8.36
C ASP A 151 -19.21 -9.64 8.58
N ASP A 152 -18.85 -9.01 9.69
CA ASP A 152 -19.36 -7.70 10.09
C ASP A 152 -18.43 -6.57 9.61
N ALA A 153 -17.30 -6.89 8.96
CA ALA A 153 -16.30 -5.91 8.56
C ALA A 153 -16.89 -4.77 7.71
N ALA A 154 -17.70 -5.10 6.69
CA ALA A 154 -18.36 -4.10 5.85
C ALA A 154 -19.18 -3.10 6.69
N GLN A 155 -20.02 -3.62 7.60
CA GLN A 155 -20.87 -2.81 8.47
C GLN A 155 -20.04 -1.93 9.42
N LEU A 156 -18.93 -2.46 9.96
CA LEU A 156 -18.03 -1.72 10.84
C LEU A 156 -17.37 -0.53 10.13
N PHE A 157 -16.83 -0.75 8.93
CA PHE A 157 -16.21 0.32 8.15
C PHE A 157 -17.23 1.39 7.72
N GLU A 158 -18.44 0.99 7.37
CA GLU A 158 -19.54 1.90 7.03
C GLU A 158 -20.05 2.69 8.24
N ALA A 159 -20.15 2.04 9.39
CA ALA A 159 -20.59 2.68 10.64
C ALA A 159 -19.64 3.80 11.08
N ALA A 160 -18.37 3.76 10.68
CA ALA A 160 -17.41 4.83 10.94
C ALA A 160 -17.74 6.14 10.20
N ARG A 161 -18.56 6.10 9.14
CA ARG A 161 -19.05 7.28 8.37
C ARG A 161 -17.93 8.26 7.99
N SER A 162 -16.78 7.72 7.59
CA SER A 162 -15.58 8.50 7.28
C SER A 162 -15.04 8.07 5.91
N PRO A 163 -14.79 9.01 4.98
CA PRO A 163 -14.12 8.70 3.71
C PRO A 163 -12.78 7.98 3.90
N ASP A 164 -12.02 8.33 4.94
CA ASP A 164 -10.76 7.66 5.25
C ASP A 164 -10.99 6.21 5.70
N MET A 165 -12.03 5.95 6.49
CA MET A 165 -12.35 4.58 6.91
C MET A 165 -12.89 3.74 5.76
N HIS A 166 -13.67 4.32 4.85
CA HIS A 166 -14.04 3.65 3.60
C HIS A 166 -12.80 3.35 2.74
N ALA A 167 -11.84 4.27 2.67
CA ALA A 167 -10.56 4.04 1.99
C ALA A 167 -9.72 2.94 2.68
N ASN A 168 -9.69 2.93 4.01
CA ASN A 168 -9.04 1.89 4.80
C ASN A 168 -9.69 0.52 4.61
N TYR A 169 -11.00 0.46 4.34
CA TYR A 169 -11.67 -0.80 4.01
C TYR A 169 -11.09 -1.43 2.72
N ALA A 170 -10.72 -0.62 1.72
CA ALA A 170 -10.01 -1.13 0.53
C ALA A 170 -8.63 -1.72 0.87
N VAL A 171 -7.91 -1.13 1.83
CA VAL A 171 -6.64 -1.67 2.33
C VAL A 171 -6.87 -3.03 2.97
N TYR A 172 -7.88 -3.12 3.85
CA TYR A 172 -8.27 -4.35 4.51
C TYR A 172 -8.65 -5.45 3.50
N LEU A 173 -9.50 -5.15 2.51
CA LEU A 173 -9.91 -6.11 1.48
C LEU A 173 -8.74 -6.56 0.59
N CYS A 174 -7.82 -5.65 0.27
CA CYS A 174 -6.59 -6.01 -0.44
C CYS A 174 -5.70 -6.92 0.41
N ALA A 175 -5.57 -6.66 1.72
CA ALA A 175 -4.84 -7.53 2.64
C ALA A 175 -5.50 -8.91 2.77
N LYS A 176 -6.83 -8.99 2.86
CA LYS A 176 -7.57 -10.27 2.82
C LYS A 176 -7.37 -11.02 1.51
N SER A 177 -7.24 -10.31 0.40
CA SER A 177 -6.93 -10.92 -0.91
C SER A 177 -5.51 -11.49 -0.91
N CYS A 178 -4.52 -10.77 -0.39
CA CYS A 178 -3.15 -11.29 -0.20
C CYS A 178 -3.11 -12.50 0.74
N GLU A 179 -3.85 -12.46 1.85
CA GLU A 179 -4.00 -13.58 2.77
C GLU A 179 -4.56 -14.82 2.04
N LEU A 180 -5.65 -14.66 1.26
CA LEU A 180 -6.26 -15.80 0.56
C LEU A 180 -5.31 -16.40 -0.48
N VAL A 181 -4.59 -15.54 -1.22
CA VAL A 181 -3.55 -15.98 -2.17
C VAL A 181 -2.47 -16.76 -1.43
N ALA A 182 -1.93 -16.21 -0.34
CA ALA A 182 -0.86 -16.83 0.44
C ALA A 182 -1.29 -18.17 1.05
N ASP A 183 -2.45 -18.21 1.71
CA ASP A 183 -2.99 -19.43 2.29
C ASP A 183 -3.19 -20.51 1.21
N ARG A 184 -3.68 -20.12 0.02
CA ARG A 184 -3.91 -21.05 -1.09
C ARG A 184 -2.61 -21.59 -1.67
N THR A 185 -1.62 -20.73 -1.88
CA THR A 185 -0.27 -21.09 -2.35
C THR A 185 0.38 -22.06 -1.36
N GLN A 186 0.37 -21.73 -0.05
CA GLN A 186 0.94 -22.59 0.98
C GLN A 186 0.26 -23.95 1.08
N PHE A 187 -1.07 -23.99 0.93
CA PHE A 187 -1.82 -25.24 0.91
C PHE A 187 -1.46 -26.12 -0.30
N LEU A 188 -1.38 -25.52 -1.50
CA LEU A 188 -1.16 -26.27 -2.75
C LEU A 188 0.31 -26.63 -3.00
N GLU A 189 1.22 -25.69 -2.78
CA GLU A 189 2.63 -25.81 -3.16
C GLU A 189 3.52 -26.29 -2.02
N LEU A 190 3.17 -25.94 -0.77
CA LEU A 190 3.95 -26.28 0.43
C LEU A 190 3.28 -27.32 1.32
N ALA A 191 2.07 -27.79 0.96
CA ALA A 191 1.27 -28.76 1.73
C ALA A 191 1.03 -28.37 3.21
N VAL A 192 1.01 -27.06 3.50
CA VAL A 192 0.73 -26.54 4.84
C VAL A 192 -0.73 -26.80 5.20
N GLN A 193 -0.97 -27.36 6.39
CA GLN A 193 -2.31 -27.57 6.93
C GLN A 193 -2.84 -26.26 7.52
N ASN A 194 -3.47 -25.44 6.68
CA ASN A 194 -4.03 -24.13 7.03
C ASN A 194 -5.54 -24.01 6.70
N ASP A 195 -6.22 -25.15 6.56
CA ASP A 195 -7.66 -25.25 6.27
C ASP A 195 -8.13 -24.58 4.96
N CYS A 196 -7.21 -24.12 4.09
CA CYS A 196 -7.53 -23.55 2.78
C CYS A 196 -7.83 -24.64 1.72
N THR A 197 -8.72 -25.56 2.09
CA THR A 197 -9.25 -26.61 1.22
C THR A 197 -9.93 -26.02 -0.01
N GLY A 198 -10.21 -26.85 -1.03
CA GLY A 198 -10.91 -26.37 -2.23
C GLY A 198 -12.23 -25.67 -1.90
N GLU A 199 -13.07 -26.25 -1.06
CA GLU A 199 -14.35 -25.67 -0.65
C GLU A 199 -14.18 -24.36 0.13
N ALA A 200 -13.29 -24.35 1.13
CA ALA A 200 -13.01 -23.15 1.93
C ALA A 200 -12.46 -21.99 1.06
N PHE A 201 -11.54 -22.29 0.16
CA PHE A 201 -10.99 -21.33 -0.80
C PHE A 201 -12.09 -20.74 -1.68
N ASN A 202 -12.97 -21.56 -2.23
CA ASN A 202 -14.05 -21.14 -3.10
C ASN A 202 -15.03 -20.20 -2.39
N HIS A 203 -15.41 -20.55 -1.15
CA HIS A 203 -16.29 -19.73 -0.33
C HIS A 203 -15.65 -18.37 0.01
N ARG A 204 -14.39 -18.39 0.48
CA ARG A 204 -13.61 -17.17 0.79
C ARG A 204 -13.43 -16.29 -0.45
N TRP A 205 -13.14 -16.88 -1.60
CA TRP A 205 -12.98 -16.15 -2.87
C TRP A 205 -14.27 -15.43 -3.27
N LEU A 206 -15.42 -16.14 -3.28
CA LEU A 206 -16.70 -15.56 -3.68
C LEU A 206 -17.12 -14.44 -2.75
N ARG A 207 -16.90 -14.63 -1.45
CA ARG A 207 -17.18 -13.63 -0.45
C ARG A 207 -16.31 -12.38 -0.63
N LEU A 208 -14.99 -12.52 -0.72
CA LEU A 208 -14.11 -11.36 -0.92
C LEU A 208 -14.41 -10.63 -2.24
N TRP A 209 -14.79 -11.37 -3.29
CA TRP A 209 -15.24 -10.75 -4.53
C TRP A 209 -16.49 -9.88 -4.33
N ASN A 210 -17.48 -10.40 -3.59
CA ASN A 210 -18.69 -9.66 -3.26
C ASN A 210 -18.41 -8.45 -2.35
N ASP A 211 -17.55 -8.59 -1.35
CA ASP A 211 -17.13 -7.50 -0.47
C ASP A 211 -16.42 -6.38 -1.26
N LEU A 212 -15.61 -6.73 -2.26
CA LEU A 212 -15.01 -5.77 -3.18
C LEU A 212 -16.06 -5.05 -4.04
N GLN A 213 -17.06 -5.77 -4.58
CA GLN A 213 -18.15 -5.12 -5.33
C GLN A 213 -18.96 -4.18 -4.43
N HIS A 214 -19.29 -4.64 -3.22
CA HIS A 214 -19.98 -3.86 -2.21
C HIS A 214 -19.20 -2.59 -1.86
N TRP A 215 -17.89 -2.70 -1.66
CA TRP A 215 -17.02 -1.53 -1.45
C TRP A 215 -17.10 -0.54 -2.62
N LEU A 216 -17.05 -1.03 -3.86
CA LEU A 216 -17.08 -0.20 -5.07
C LEU A 216 -18.41 0.56 -5.21
N ASP A 217 -19.52 -0.10 -4.96
CA ASP A 217 -20.86 0.43 -5.14
C ASP A 217 -21.24 1.43 -4.04
N ASN A 218 -20.70 1.26 -2.83
CA ASN A 218 -21.02 2.09 -1.66
C ASN A 218 -19.96 3.17 -1.36
N ARG A 219 -19.06 3.48 -2.31
CA ARG A 219 -18.09 4.58 -2.13
C ARG A 219 -18.81 5.90 -1.85
N PRO A 220 -18.39 6.65 -0.81
CA PRO A 220 -18.90 8.00 -0.60
C PRO A 220 -18.43 8.93 -1.75
N PRO A 221 -19.09 10.08 -1.97
CA PRO A 221 -18.80 10.98 -3.10
C PRO A 221 -17.33 11.39 -3.21
N GLU A 222 -16.65 11.55 -2.08
CA GLU A 222 -15.23 11.89 -1.99
C GLU A 222 -14.32 10.83 -2.64
N LEU A 223 -14.77 9.58 -2.69
CA LEU A 223 -14.03 8.44 -3.24
C LEU A 223 -14.38 8.13 -4.70
N LEU A 224 -15.29 8.89 -5.30
CA LEU A 224 -15.68 8.78 -6.69
C LEU A 224 -14.76 9.62 -7.61
N PRO A 225 -14.51 9.16 -8.85
CA PRO A 225 -13.74 9.95 -9.80
C PRO A 225 -14.53 11.20 -10.22
N ILE A 226 -13.86 12.35 -10.26
CA ILE A 226 -14.47 13.60 -10.74
C ILE A 226 -14.51 13.65 -12.28
N HIS A 227 -13.59 12.94 -12.94
CA HIS A 227 -13.55 12.85 -14.38
C HIS A 227 -12.92 11.53 -14.82
N THR A 228 -13.48 10.90 -15.85
CA THR A 228 -12.88 9.74 -16.52
C THR A 228 -12.90 9.97 -18.02
N THR A 229 -11.73 9.92 -18.66
CA THR A 229 -11.58 10.00 -20.12
C THR A 229 -10.97 8.70 -20.63
N THR A 230 -11.56 8.14 -21.69
CA THR A 230 -10.97 7.00 -22.40
C THR A 230 -9.84 7.50 -23.30
N THR A 231 -8.61 7.25 -22.89
CA THR A 231 -7.38 7.52 -23.65
C THR A 231 -6.61 6.22 -23.89
N LYS A 232 -5.63 6.24 -24.80
CA LYS A 232 -4.73 5.12 -25.06
C LYS A 232 -3.29 5.48 -24.62
N PRO A 233 -2.51 4.50 -24.11
CA PRO A 233 -2.92 3.12 -23.85
C PRO A 233 -3.74 2.95 -22.55
N PHE A 234 -3.68 3.93 -21.65
CA PHE A 234 -4.41 3.93 -20.38
C PHE A 234 -5.47 5.03 -20.35
N PRO A 235 -6.62 4.81 -19.66
CA PRO A 235 -7.58 5.88 -19.41
C PRO A 235 -6.98 6.95 -18.50
N ARG A 236 -7.57 8.15 -18.46
CA ARG A 236 -7.29 9.14 -17.41
C ARG A 236 -8.44 9.16 -16.42
N ILE A 237 -8.14 8.91 -15.14
CA ILE A 237 -9.14 8.84 -14.07
C ILE A 237 -8.70 9.79 -12.97
N LEU A 238 -9.34 10.95 -12.92
CA LEU A 238 -8.98 12.01 -11.98
C LEU A 238 -9.83 11.89 -10.71
N PHE A 239 -9.15 11.94 -9.57
CA PHE A 239 -9.77 12.01 -8.25
C PHE A 239 -9.41 13.34 -7.58
N LEU A 240 -10.35 13.89 -6.81
CA LEU A 240 -10.11 15.11 -6.05
C LEU A 240 -9.39 14.81 -4.73
N GLN A 241 -9.80 13.73 -4.06
CA GLN A 241 -9.29 13.36 -2.74
C GLN A 241 -8.18 12.31 -2.85
N TRP A 242 -7.10 12.52 -2.09
CA TRP A 242 -5.96 11.60 -2.06
C TRP A 242 -6.35 10.20 -1.54
N ALA A 243 -7.35 10.12 -0.66
CA ALA A 243 -7.83 8.86 -0.14
C ALA A 243 -8.46 8.00 -1.25
N ALA A 244 -9.13 8.65 -2.20
CA ALA A 244 -9.72 8.02 -3.36
C ALA A 244 -8.67 7.44 -4.31
N ILE A 245 -7.54 8.13 -4.52
CA ILE A 245 -6.48 7.69 -5.43
C ILE A 245 -6.01 6.28 -5.05
N SER A 246 -5.47 6.11 -3.84
CA SER A 246 -4.87 4.83 -3.48
C SER A 246 -5.87 3.76 -3.08
N SER A 247 -7.01 4.12 -2.50
CA SER A 247 -8.04 3.10 -2.20
C SER A 247 -8.59 2.46 -3.48
N ASN A 248 -8.83 3.24 -4.53
CA ASN A 248 -9.24 2.69 -5.83
C ASN A 248 -8.12 1.89 -6.51
N GLN A 249 -6.85 2.30 -6.38
CA GLN A 249 -5.73 1.47 -6.87
C GLN A 249 -5.66 0.12 -6.13
N LEU A 250 -5.84 0.11 -4.81
CA LEU A 250 -5.84 -1.11 -4.00
C LEU A 250 -7.05 -1.99 -4.30
N TYR A 251 -8.24 -1.42 -4.51
CA TYR A 251 -9.40 -2.15 -5.01
C TYR A 251 -9.08 -2.87 -6.32
N HIS A 252 -8.54 -2.14 -7.32
CA HIS A 252 -8.18 -2.76 -8.60
C HIS A 252 -7.10 -3.82 -8.45
N THR A 253 -6.15 -3.61 -7.52
CA THR A 253 -5.09 -4.59 -7.20
C THR A 253 -5.68 -5.87 -6.62
N ALA A 254 -6.58 -5.75 -5.62
CA ALA A 254 -7.28 -6.87 -5.02
C ALA A 254 -8.07 -7.69 -6.06
N CYS A 255 -8.80 -7.01 -6.96
CA CYS A 255 -9.50 -7.68 -8.06
C CYS A 255 -8.55 -8.46 -8.98
N ILE A 256 -7.37 -7.92 -9.33
CA ILE A 256 -6.37 -8.64 -10.13
C ILE A 256 -5.92 -9.91 -9.41
N LEU A 257 -5.58 -9.80 -8.12
CA LEU A 257 -5.15 -10.95 -7.31
C LEU A 257 -6.21 -12.05 -7.29
N LEU A 258 -7.47 -11.70 -7.06
CA LEU A 258 -8.57 -12.67 -7.05
C LEU A 258 -8.83 -13.26 -8.43
N LEU A 259 -8.85 -12.44 -9.50
CA LEU A 259 -9.11 -12.93 -10.86
C LEU A 259 -8.05 -13.92 -11.34
N ASN A 260 -6.78 -13.73 -10.95
CA ASN A 260 -5.70 -14.66 -11.26
C ASN A 260 -5.89 -16.05 -10.62
N LEU A 261 -6.65 -16.12 -9.52
CA LEU A 261 -6.98 -17.37 -8.82
C LEU A 261 -8.45 -17.78 -8.96
N MET A 262 -9.19 -17.18 -9.91
CA MET A 262 -10.64 -17.39 -10.03
C MET A 262 -10.97 -18.89 -10.18
N PRO A 263 -11.80 -19.47 -9.29
CA PRO A 263 -12.20 -20.87 -9.40
C PRO A 263 -13.03 -21.12 -10.66
N LYS A 264 -12.68 -22.16 -11.44
CA LYS A 264 -13.28 -22.45 -12.76
C LYS A 264 -14.79 -22.67 -12.77
N PHE A 265 -15.38 -23.11 -11.67
CA PHE A 265 -16.82 -23.41 -11.58
C PHE A 265 -17.65 -22.17 -11.18
N ILE A 266 -17.01 -21.10 -10.69
CA ILE A 266 -17.70 -19.84 -10.40
C ILE A 266 -18.05 -19.18 -11.73
N LYS A 267 -19.34 -18.93 -11.95
CA LYS A 267 -19.86 -18.24 -13.13
C LYS A 267 -20.43 -16.90 -12.69
N LEU A 268 -19.70 -15.83 -12.97
CA LEU A 268 -20.16 -14.46 -12.77
C LEU A 268 -20.60 -13.86 -14.10
N GLN A 269 -21.41 -12.80 -14.03
CA GLN A 269 -21.83 -12.08 -15.23
C GLN A 269 -20.62 -11.47 -15.94
N PRO A 270 -20.51 -11.60 -17.27
CA PRO A 270 -19.39 -11.04 -18.02
C PRO A 270 -19.52 -9.51 -18.07
N THR A 271 -18.75 -8.83 -17.22
CA THR A 271 -18.60 -7.37 -17.20
C THR A 271 -17.13 -7.01 -17.48
N PRO A 272 -16.80 -5.75 -17.82
CA PRO A 272 -15.41 -5.32 -17.94
C PRO A 272 -14.59 -5.57 -16.66
N ALA A 273 -15.22 -5.52 -15.49
CA ALA A 273 -14.59 -5.81 -14.20
C ALA A 273 -14.17 -7.29 -14.04
N MET A 274 -14.64 -8.20 -14.89
CA MET A 274 -14.15 -9.59 -14.93
C MET A 274 -12.81 -9.74 -15.66
N SER A 275 -12.22 -8.64 -16.15
CA SER A 275 -10.92 -8.66 -16.85
C SER A 275 -9.81 -8.09 -15.97
N ALA A 276 -8.82 -8.91 -15.61
CA ALA A 276 -7.64 -8.46 -14.88
C ALA A 276 -6.90 -7.34 -15.64
N LEU A 277 -6.86 -7.41 -16.98
CA LEU A 277 -6.26 -6.38 -17.82
C LEU A 277 -7.05 -5.06 -17.78
N TRP A 278 -8.38 -5.09 -17.62
CA TRP A 278 -9.17 -3.88 -17.40
C TRP A 278 -8.76 -3.20 -16.08
N HIS A 279 -8.67 -3.96 -14.99
CA HIS A 279 -8.19 -3.44 -13.70
C HIS A 279 -6.76 -2.88 -13.79
N ALA A 280 -5.86 -3.57 -14.48
CA ALA A 280 -4.48 -3.12 -14.68
C ALA A 280 -4.42 -1.75 -15.38
N ARG A 281 -5.23 -1.54 -16.43
CA ARG A 281 -5.32 -0.25 -17.12
C ARG A 281 -5.83 0.86 -16.22
N ARG A 282 -6.78 0.56 -15.32
CA ARG A 282 -7.29 1.52 -14.34
C ARG A 282 -6.18 1.94 -13.37
N ILE A 283 -5.38 1.01 -12.86
CA ILE A 283 -4.25 1.31 -11.96
C ILE A 283 -3.29 2.31 -12.63
N CYS A 284 -2.82 2.00 -13.84
CA CYS A 284 -1.92 2.90 -14.58
C CYS A 284 -2.57 4.25 -14.89
N GLY A 285 -3.86 4.25 -15.26
CA GLY A 285 -4.61 5.46 -15.56
C GLY A 285 -4.83 6.38 -14.35
N ILE A 286 -5.02 5.79 -13.16
CA ILE A 286 -5.08 6.53 -11.89
C ILE A 286 -3.71 7.13 -11.58
N SER A 287 -2.62 6.35 -11.69
CA SER A 287 -1.27 6.85 -11.42
C SER A 287 -0.87 8.01 -12.33
N LEU A 288 -1.26 7.98 -13.62
CA LEU A 288 -0.96 9.05 -14.57
C LEU A 288 -1.75 10.34 -14.31
N ALA A 289 -3.00 10.23 -13.89
CA ALA A 289 -3.89 11.37 -13.75
C ALA A 289 -3.73 12.10 -12.41
N ASN A 290 -3.06 11.48 -11.42
CA ASN A 290 -3.05 11.99 -10.05
C ASN A 290 -1.61 12.03 -9.44
N PRO A 291 -0.82 13.08 -9.73
CA PRO A 291 0.58 13.20 -9.26
C PRO A 291 0.69 13.66 -7.79
N HIS A 292 -0.29 13.36 -6.93
CA HIS A 292 -0.29 13.80 -5.55
C HIS A 292 0.82 13.10 -4.76
N HIS A 293 1.79 13.88 -4.24
CA HIS A 293 3.00 13.37 -3.59
C HIS A 293 2.73 12.32 -2.51
N GLY A 294 1.75 12.57 -1.66
CA GLY A 294 1.36 11.66 -0.58
C GLY A 294 0.83 10.30 -1.03
N CYS A 295 0.60 10.10 -2.34
CA CYS A 295 0.10 8.86 -2.94
C CYS A 295 1.05 8.10 -3.86
N LEU A 296 2.16 8.72 -4.21
CA LEU A 296 3.09 8.16 -5.18
C LEU A 296 3.71 6.84 -4.69
N ASN A 297 4.15 6.77 -3.44
CA ASN A 297 4.77 5.56 -2.89
C ASN A 297 3.80 4.36 -2.82
N ASN A 298 2.53 4.60 -2.51
CA ASN A 298 1.51 3.55 -2.45
C ASN A 298 1.13 2.99 -3.83
N ALA A 299 1.50 3.66 -4.93
CA ALA A 299 1.24 3.20 -6.28
C ALA A 299 2.28 2.18 -6.78
N ILE A 300 3.43 2.02 -6.11
CA ILE A 300 4.54 1.17 -6.59
C ILE A 300 4.12 -0.29 -6.77
N GLN A 301 3.52 -0.90 -5.73
CA GLN A 301 3.11 -2.31 -5.80
C GLN A 301 1.92 -2.54 -6.75
N PRO A 302 0.86 -1.71 -6.74
CA PRO A 302 -0.19 -1.75 -7.75
C PRO A 302 0.36 -1.67 -9.19
N LEU A 303 1.30 -0.75 -9.46
CA LEU A 303 1.92 -0.61 -10.78
C LEU A 303 2.74 -1.82 -11.19
N TRP A 304 3.46 -2.44 -10.27
CA TRP A 304 4.19 -3.68 -10.53
C TRP A 304 3.23 -4.84 -10.86
N ILE A 305 2.16 -5.03 -10.09
CA ILE A 305 1.15 -6.08 -10.34
C ILE A 305 0.45 -5.85 -11.69
N ALA A 306 -0.01 -4.62 -11.95
CA ALA A 306 -0.60 -4.26 -13.23
C ALA A 306 0.39 -4.45 -14.39
N GLY A 307 1.65 -4.09 -14.19
CA GLY A 307 2.71 -4.13 -15.19
C GLY A 307 2.96 -5.51 -15.78
N ARG A 308 2.85 -6.56 -14.95
CA ARG A 308 3.01 -7.95 -15.38
C ARG A 308 1.95 -8.43 -16.37
N LEU A 309 0.82 -7.72 -16.49
CA LEU A 309 -0.28 -8.10 -17.37
C LEU A 309 -0.21 -7.45 -18.76
N PHE A 310 0.68 -6.49 -18.97
CA PHE A 310 0.87 -5.85 -20.27
C PHE A 310 1.92 -6.59 -21.10
N SER A 311 1.83 -6.41 -22.42
CA SER A 311 2.75 -7.02 -23.38
C SER A 311 3.34 -6.03 -24.37
N HIS A 312 2.72 -4.84 -24.53
CA HIS A 312 3.18 -3.86 -25.50
C HIS A 312 4.24 -2.92 -24.92
N VAL A 313 5.32 -2.70 -25.68
CA VAL A 313 6.49 -1.91 -25.24
C VAL A 313 6.13 -0.47 -24.83
N SER A 314 5.11 0.13 -25.43
CA SER A 314 4.65 1.48 -25.06
C SER A 314 3.98 1.52 -23.69
N GLU A 315 3.23 0.47 -23.32
CA GLU A 315 2.62 0.34 -21.98
C GLU A 315 3.74 0.18 -20.94
N HIS A 316 4.74 -0.66 -21.24
CA HIS A 316 5.90 -0.89 -20.38
C HIS A 316 6.72 0.39 -20.13
N ALA A 317 6.99 1.17 -21.19
CA ALA A 317 7.73 2.43 -21.09
C ALA A 317 7.05 3.41 -20.12
N ILE A 318 5.73 3.57 -20.23
CA ILE A 318 4.96 4.46 -19.35
C ILE A 318 5.02 4.01 -17.88
N ILE A 319 4.89 2.70 -17.62
CA ILE A 319 4.95 2.16 -16.25
C ILE A 319 6.33 2.38 -15.65
N ILE A 320 7.38 2.13 -16.43
CA ILE A 320 8.75 2.40 -16.01
C ILE A 320 8.93 3.87 -15.64
N ASP A 321 8.42 4.79 -16.46
CA ASP A 321 8.57 6.22 -16.23
C ASP A 321 7.77 6.69 -15.01
N LEU A 322 6.58 6.11 -14.77
CA LEU A 322 5.84 6.31 -13.52
C LEU A 322 6.66 5.86 -12.29
N ILE A 323 7.26 4.66 -12.32
CA ILE A 323 8.05 4.15 -11.19
C ILE A 323 9.28 5.03 -10.94
N ARG A 324 9.97 5.46 -12.00
CA ARG A 324 11.11 6.39 -11.89
C ARG A 324 10.69 7.74 -11.32
N HIS A 325 9.56 8.27 -11.78
CA HIS A 325 9.02 9.52 -11.28
C HIS A 325 8.67 9.43 -9.79
N ILE A 326 8.05 8.33 -9.35
CA ILE A 326 7.76 8.10 -7.93
C ILE A 326 9.05 8.14 -7.10
N GLU A 327 10.10 7.43 -7.50
CA GLU A 327 11.37 7.44 -6.77
C GLU A 327 12.02 8.83 -6.77
N ALA A 328 12.02 9.54 -7.90
CA ALA A 328 12.59 10.88 -8.01
C ALA A 328 11.85 11.91 -7.13
N GLU A 329 10.52 11.86 -7.08
CA GLU A 329 9.74 12.82 -6.29
C GLU A 329 9.75 12.53 -4.80
N THR A 330 9.71 11.25 -4.43
CA THR A 330 9.52 10.83 -3.03
C THR A 330 10.80 10.43 -2.33
N GLY A 331 11.87 10.12 -3.06
CA GLY A 331 13.05 9.46 -2.51
C GLY A 331 12.83 7.98 -2.15
N TRP A 332 11.62 7.44 -2.29
CA TRP A 332 11.29 6.07 -1.97
C TRP A 332 11.91 5.11 -2.99
N GLY A 333 12.76 4.17 -2.54
CA GLY A 333 13.37 3.19 -3.43
C GLY A 333 12.33 2.32 -4.14
N ALA A 334 12.18 2.52 -5.45
CA ALA A 334 11.14 1.89 -6.27
C ALA A 334 11.69 1.25 -7.55
N CYS A 335 12.82 1.74 -8.07
CA CYS A 335 13.39 1.30 -9.35
C CYS A 335 13.83 -0.17 -9.38
N TRP A 336 13.97 -0.82 -8.22
CA TRP A 336 14.18 -2.26 -8.15
C TRP A 336 12.98 -3.02 -8.76
N ARG A 337 11.74 -2.50 -8.65
CA ARG A 337 10.56 -3.07 -9.32
C ARG A 337 10.62 -3.03 -10.84
N ILE A 338 11.39 -2.10 -11.41
CA ILE A 338 11.60 -2.07 -12.87
C ILE A 338 12.34 -3.34 -13.29
N ARG A 339 13.33 -3.79 -12.50
CA ARG A 339 14.06 -5.03 -12.81
C ARG A 339 13.14 -6.25 -12.75
N ASP A 340 12.25 -6.31 -11.76
CA ASP A 340 11.26 -7.39 -11.65
C ASP A 340 10.31 -7.40 -12.85
N LEU A 341 9.88 -6.23 -13.33
CA LEU A 341 9.07 -6.10 -14.53
C LEU A 341 9.82 -6.51 -15.80
N GLU A 342 11.07 -6.08 -15.97
CA GLU A 342 11.92 -6.48 -17.10
C GLU A 342 12.14 -8.01 -17.14
N LEU A 343 12.29 -8.64 -15.98
CA LEU A 343 12.33 -10.11 -15.86
C LEU A 343 11.00 -10.73 -16.29
N ALA A 344 9.87 -10.20 -15.83
CA ALA A 344 8.55 -10.69 -16.21
C ALA A 344 8.24 -10.53 -17.71
N TRP A 345 8.73 -9.45 -18.33
CA TRP A 345 8.55 -9.18 -19.77
C TRP A 345 9.57 -9.91 -20.65
N GLY A 346 10.66 -10.42 -20.07
CA GLY A 346 11.71 -11.14 -20.78
C GLY A 346 12.71 -10.26 -21.54
N TYR A 347 12.73 -8.95 -21.30
CA TYR A 347 13.68 -8.03 -21.92
C TYR A 347 13.91 -6.76 -21.07
N ARG A 348 15.04 -6.08 -21.29
CA ARG A 348 15.33 -4.79 -20.66
C ARG A 348 14.87 -3.64 -21.54
N VAL A 349 14.23 -2.63 -20.96
CA VAL A 349 13.79 -1.46 -21.70
C VAL A 349 14.96 -0.48 -21.83
N SER A 350 15.45 -0.29 -23.05
CA SER A 350 16.57 0.63 -23.31
C SER A 350 16.17 2.08 -23.02
N ARG A 351 17.12 2.89 -22.53
CA ARG A 351 16.94 4.34 -22.39
C ARG A 351 16.71 5.05 -23.75
N SER A 352 17.06 4.42 -24.87
CA SER A 352 16.99 4.99 -26.22
C SER A 352 15.59 5.01 -26.85
N ASP A 353 14.68 4.12 -26.43
CA ASP A 353 13.32 4.01 -27.02
C ASP A 353 12.37 5.13 -26.55
N ARG A 354 12.87 6.08 -25.76
CA ARG A 354 12.12 7.19 -25.14
C ARG A 354 11.81 8.37 -26.08
N THR A 355 12.17 8.29 -27.35
CA THR A 355 12.03 9.41 -28.31
C THR A 355 10.80 9.31 -29.21
N ILE A 356 9.92 8.34 -28.99
CA ILE A 356 8.66 8.24 -29.73
C ILE A 356 7.55 8.78 -28.82
N ASP A 357 7.01 9.94 -29.21
CA ASP A 357 5.97 10.76 -28.57
C ASP A 357 6.41 11.68 -27.40
N GLY A 358 6.85 12.88 -27.79
CA GLY A 358 7.19 14.01 -26.92
C GLY A 358 6.00 14.62 -26.16
N GLN A 359 5.48 13.90 -25.17
CA GLN A 359 4.79 14.53 -24.03
C GLN A 359 5.76 14.62 -22.86
N ARG A 360 6.48 15.75 -22.78
CA ARG A 360 7.13 16.16 -21.54
C ARG A 360 6.04 16.33 -20.48
N PHE A 361 6.18 15.65 -19.34
CA PHE A 361 5.44 15.99 -18.14
C PHE A 361 5.63 17.49 -17.85
N PRO A 362 4.59 18.24 -17.50
CA PRO A 362 4.76 19.63 -17.11
C PRO A 362 5.63 19.66 -15.85
N VAL A 363 6.84 20.20 -16.00
CA VAL A 363 7.66 20.65 -14.88
C VAL A 363 6.89 21.83 -14.27
N THR A 364 6.27 21.61 -13.13
CA THR A 364 5.65 22.69 -12.35
C THR A 364 6.76 23.57 -11.79
N GLY A 365 6.80 24.83 -12.22
CA GLY A 365 7.42 25.92 -11.48
C GLY A 365 6.50 26.44 -10.38
#